data_AF-A0A7K3LLH5-F1
#
_entry.id   AF-A0A7K3LLH5-F1
#
_cell.length_a   1.000
_cell.length_b   1.000
_cell.length_c   1.000
_cell.angle_alpha   90.00
_cell.angle_beta   90.00
_cell.angle_gamma   90.00
#
_symmetry.space_group_name_H-M   'P 1'
#
loop_
_entity.id
_entity.type
_entity.pdbx_description
1 polymer ?
#
loop_
_entity_poly.entity_id
_entity_poly.type
_entity_poly.pdbx_seq_one_letter_code
_entity_poly.pdbx_strand_id
1 'polypeptide(L)'
;MTGADGAHMRMDVDQVTAVVGYYRRVAQVVDAAAADLDGDAFGSWCGPDHDELGRRFAQTAGLLADRLRVQAASASSLAETLGRGVDHVVAADDEAAGALHSDAGTQS
;
A
#
# COMPACT_ATOMS: atom_id res chain seq x y z
N MET A 1 3.77 34.82 24.73
CA MET A 1 2.91 33.78 24.14
C MET A 1 2.71 34.21 22.70
N THR A 2 3.63 33.79 21.84
CA THR A 2 3.84 34.41 20.53
C THR A 2 4.06 33.30 19.52
N GLY A 3 3.20 33.25 18.50
CA GLY A 3 3.35 32.44 17.30
C GLY A 3 3.16 30.94 17.54
N ALA A 4 1.95 30.44 17.31
CA ALA A 4 1.82 29.08 16.81
C ALA A 4 2.49 29.09 15.42
N ASP A 5 3.76 28.70 15.39
CA ASP A 5 4.51 28.40 14.17
C ASP A 5 3.79 27.19 13.57
N GLY A 6 2.80 27.48 12.73
CA GLY A 6 2.00 26.47 12.04
C GLY A 6 2.97 25.60 11.26
N ALA A 7 3.04 24.32 11.58
CA ALA A 7 3.97 23.40 10.95
C ALA A 7 3.76 23.43 9.43
N HIS A 8 4.63 24.16 8.73
CA HIS A 8 4.63 24.22 7.28
C HIS A 8 5.07 22.85 6.74
N MET A 9 4.10 22.05 6.30
CA MET A 9 4.36 20.74 5.72
C MET A 9 4.65 20.91 4.22
N ARG A 10 5.88 20.61 3.81
CA ARG A 10 6.25 20.52 2.39
C ARG A 10 6.16 19.06 1.97
N MET A 11 5.18 18.74 1.13
CA MET A 11 4.97 17.40 0.57
C MET A 11 5.16 17.43 -0.94
N ASP A 12 5.98 16.52 -1.45
CA ASP A 12 6.08 16.26 -2.89
C ASP A 12 4.96 15.28 -3.29
N VAL A 13 3.87 15.83 -3.81
CA VAL A 13 2.66 15.07 -4.17
C VAL A 13 2.98 14.02 -5.25
N ASP A 14 3.85 14.33 -6.20
CA ASP A 14 4.25 13.41 -7.26
C ASP A 14 5.04 12.23 -6.69
N GLN A 15 5.97 12.52 -5.77
CA GLN A 15 6.74 11.47 -5.09
C GLN A 15 5.83 10.55 -4.27
N VAL A 16 4.90 11.09 -3.48
CA VAL A 16 3.99 10.26 -2.66
C VAL A 16 3.04 9.46 -3.56
N THR A 17 2.56 10.05 -4.66
CA THR A 17 1.75 9.33 -5.66
C THR A 17 2.52 8.16 -6.27
N ALA A 18 3.81 8.34 -6.57
CA ALA A 18 4.67 7.25 -7.04
C ALA A 18 4.82 6.14 -5.97
N VAL A 19 4.96 6.49 -4.70
CA VAL A 19 5.02 5.53 -3.58
C VAL A 19 3.71 4.76 -3.42
N VAL A 20 2.56 5.42 -3.55
CA VAL A 20 1.23 4.77 -3.57
C VAL A 20 1.17 3.75 -4.70
N GLY A 21 1.60 4.13 -5.91
CA GLY A 21 1.65 3.23 -7.06
C GLY A 21 2.56 2.01 -6.82
N TYR A 22 3.73 2.23 -6.21
CA TYR A 22 4.66 1.17 -5.84
C TYR A 22 4.00 0.17 -4.88
N TYR A 23 3.40 0.62 -3.78
CA TYR A 23 2.81 -0.29 -2.79
C TYR A 23 1.58 -1.02 -3.32
N ARG A 24 0.78 -0.41 -4.19
CA ARG A 24 -0.30 -1.12 -4.91
C ARG A 24 0.25 -2.26 -5.76
N ARG A 25 1.36 -2.03 -6.47
CA ARG A 25 1.98 -3.07 -7.29
C ARG A 25 2.61 -4.17 -6.44
N VAL A 26 3.26 -3.82 -5.33
CA VAL A 26 3.78 -4.79 -4.37
C VAL A 26 2.65 -5.67 -3.85
N ALA A 27 1.53 -5.08 -3.42
CA ALA A 27 0.37 -5.84 -2.95
C ALA A 27 -0.11 -6.87 -3.99
N GLN A 28 -0.25 -6.45 -5.25
CA GLN A 28 -0.66 -7.33 -6.35
C GLN A 28 0.31 -8.48 -6.60
N VAL A 29 1.62 -8.20 -6.65
CA VAL A 29 2.65 -9.23 -6.92
C VAL A 29 2.73 -10.22 -5.76
N VAL A 30 2.67 -9.74 -4.53
CA VAL A 30 2.74 -10.58 -3.33
C VAL A 30 1.49 -11.46 -3.20
N ASP A 31 0.31 -10.92 -3.49
CA ASP A 31 -0.93 -11.71 -3.48
C ASP A 31 -0.95 -12.78 -4.58
N ALA A 32 -0.46 -12.45 -5.77
CA ALA A 32 -0.29 -13.42 -6.85
C ALA A 32 0.69 -14.55 -6.48
N ALA A 33 1.79 -14.22 -5.80
CA ALA A 33 2.73 -15.22 -5.29
C ALA A 33 2.10 -16.11 -4.21
N ALA A 34 1.23 -15.56 -3.35
CA ALA A 34 0.47 -16.34 -2.39
C ALA A 34 -0.51 -17.29 -3.08
N ALA A 35 -1.22 -16.82 -4.12
CA ALA A 35 -2.14 -17.63 -4.90
C ALA A 35 -1.44 -18.79 -5.63
N ASP A 36 -0.23 -18.57 -6.15
CA ASP A 36 0.59 -19.61 -6.78
C ASP A 36 1.00 -20.71 -5.79
N LEU A 37 1.34 -20.34 -4.55
CA LEU A 37 1.64 -21.29 -3.48
C LEU A 37 0.43 -22.12 -3.03
N ASP A 38 -0.77 -21.54 -3.09
CA ASP A 38 -2.04 -22.23 -2.75
C ASP A 38 -2.59 -23.09 -3.89
N GLY A 39 -2.23 -22.79 -5.14
CA GLY A 39 -2.83 -23.36 -6.36
C GLY A 39 -2.42 -24.79 -6.73
N ASP A 40 -2.09 -25.65 -5.76
CA ASP A 40 -1.73 -27.07 -5.95
C ASP A 40 -0.40 -27.34 -6.71
N ALA A 41 0.69 -27.63 -5.99
CA ALA A 41 1.77 -28.55 -6.44
C ALA A 41 2.94 -28.74 -5.45
N PHE A 42 3.09 -27.91 -4.42
CA PHE A 42 4.33 -27.91 -3.65
C PHE A 42 4.63 -29.22 -2.91
N GLY A 43 3.64 -30.10 -2.73
CA GLY A 43 3.84 -31.47 -2.23
C GLY A 43 3.75 -32.57 -3.30
N SER A 44 3.18 -32.29 -4.47
CA SER A 44 2.85 -33.31 -5.48
C SER A 44 4.09 -33.84 -6.23
N TRP A 45 5.17 -33.08 -6.26
CA TRP A 45 6.47 -33.46 -6.82
C TRP A 45 7.23 -34.54 -6.03
N CYS A 46 6.89 -34.82 -4.77
CA CYS A 46 7.65 -35.75 -3.93
C CYS A 46 7.49 -37.23 -4.34
N GLY A 47 6.51 -37.54 -5.20
CA GLY A 47 6.19 -38.91 -5.59
C GLY A 47 5.57 -39.72 -4.44
N PRO A 48 4.98 -40.89 -4.75
CA PRO A 48 4.17 -41.67 -3.81
C PRO A 48 4.98 -42.28 -2.64
N ASP A 49 6.30 -42.42 -2.79
CA ASP A 49 7.15 -43.00 -1.74
C ASP A 49 7.50 -41.97 -0.63
N HIS A 50 7.15 -40.69 -0.83
CA HIS A 50 7.52 -39.59 0.06
C HIS A 50 6.33 -38.73 0.50
N ASP A 51 5.18 -39.37 0.73
CA ASP A 51 3.92 -38.69 1.11
C ASP A 51 4.04 -37.78 2.34
N GLU A 52 4.82 -38.19 3.36
CA GLU A 52 5.07 -37.35 4.54
C GLU A 52 5.86 -36.08 4.20
N LEU A 53 6.85 -36.19 3.30
CA LEU A 53 7.64 -35.05 2.84
C LEU A 53 6.77 -34.10 2.00
N GLY A 54 5.96 -34.66 1.10
CA GLY A 54 4.99 -33.89 0.30
C GLY A 54 4.00 -33.11 1.18
N ARG A 55 3.46 -33.75 2.23
CA ARG A 55 2.57 -33.07 3.20
C ARG A 55 3.27 -31.93 3.94
N ARG A 56 4.53 -32.10 4.37
CA ARG A 56 5.30 -31.03 5.03
C ARG A 56 5.59 -29.85 4.11
N PHE A 57 5.92 -30.11 2.85
CA PHE A 57 6.10 -29.04 1.87
C PHE A 57 4.80 -28.29 1.61
N ALA A 58 3.68 -29.00 1.43
CA ALA A 58 2.37 -28.39 1.27
C ALA A 58 1.99 -27.53 2.50
N GLN A 59 2.23 -28.03 3.71
CA GLN A 59 2.00 -27.26 4.94
C GLN A 59 2.87 -26.00 5.00
N THR A 60 4.14 -26.10 4.62
CA THR A 60 5.07 -24.96 4.59
C THR A 60 4.64 -23.93 3.54
N ALA A 61 4.22 -24.38 2.35
CA ALA A 61 3.70 -23.52 1.29
C ALA A 61 2.46 -22.75 1.76
N GLY A 62 1.51 -23.42 2.42
CA GLY A 62 0.33 -22.75 2.98
C GLY A 62 0.68 -21.70 4.04
N LEU A 63 1.61 -22.01 4.95
CA LEU A 63 2.08 -21.04 5.94
C LEU A 63 2.76 -19.82 5.30
N LEU A 64 3.48 -20.01 4.18
CA LEU A 64 4.08 -18.92 3.43
C LEU A 64 3.02 -18.10 2.68
N ALA A 65 2.06 -18.76 2.03
CA ALA A 65 0.95 -18.11 1.35
C ALA A 65 0.15 -17.20 2.30
N ASP A 66 -0.18 -17.68 3.50
CA ASP A 66 -0.88 -16.89 4.51
C ASP A 66 -0.08 -15.64 4.93
N ARG A 67 1.24 -15.77 5.11
CA ARG A 67 2.11 -14.63 5.43
C ARG A 67 2.16 -13.63 4.29
N LEU A 68 2.26 -14.09 3.05
CA LEU A 68 2.26 -13.23 1.87
C LEU A 68 0.93 -12.48 1.75
N ARG A 69 -0.22 -13.12 2.01
CA ARG A 69 -1.53 -12.44 2.03
C ARG A 69 -1.59 -11.31 3.05
N VAL A 70 -1.10 -11.54 4.26
CA VAL A 70 -1.03 -10.49 5.29
C VAL A 70 -0.15 -9.33 4.84
N GLN A 71 0.98 -9.62 4.18
CA GLN A 71 1.88 -8.60 3.64
C GLN A 71 1.23 -7.82 2.48
N ALA A 72 0.55 -8.51 1.57
CA ALA A 72 -0.19 -7.89 0.47
C ALA A 72 -1.29 -6.96 0.97
N ALA A 73 -2.09 -7.41 1.94
CA ALA A 73 -3.14 -6.60 2.56
C ALA A 73 -2.57 -5.37 3.26
N SER A 74 -1.44 -5.53 3.96
CA SER A 74 -0.75 -4.42 4.64
C SER A 74 -0.18 -3.40 3.64
N ALA A 75 0.38 -3.86 2.51
CA ALA A 75 0.84 -2.99 1.43
C ALA A 75 -0.32 -2.24 0.76
N SER A 76 -1.47 -2.90 0.52
CA SER A 76 -2.67 -2.23 0.01
C SER A 76 -3.18 -1.17 0.97
N SER A 77 -3.31 -1.50 2.26
CA SER A 77 -3.76 -0.58 3.30
C SER A 77 -2.84 0.64 3.46
N LEU A 78 -1.53 0.43 3.36
CA LEU A 78 -0.56 1.53 3.35
C LEU A 78 -0.76 2.43 2.12
N ALA A 79 -0.91 1.85 0.93
CA ALA A 79 -1.14 2.62 -0.29
C ALA A 79 -2.46 3.40 -0.25
N GLU A 80 -3.54 2.82 0.30
CA GLU A 80 -4.83 3.49 0.50
C GLU A 80 -4.74 4.64 1.50
N THR A 81 -4.00 4.45 2.59
CA THR A 81 -3.81 5.48 3.61
C THR A 81 -2.98 6.64 3.07
N LEU A 82 -1.90 6.35 2.35
CA LEU A 82 -1.08 7.36 1.69
C LEU A 82 -1.89 8.09 0.61
N GLY A 83 -2.68 7.37 -0.20
CA GLY A 83 -3.54 7.98 -1.22
C GLY A 83 -4.55 8.95 -0.63
N ARG A 84 -5.28 8.55 0.42
CA ARG A 84 -6.20 9.46 1.13
C ARG A 84 -5.48 10.66 1.73
N GLY A 85 -4.27 10.46 2.26
CA GLY A 85 -3.44 11.55 2.77
C GLY A 85 -3.10 12.58 1.69
N VAL A 86 -2.71 12.12 0.49
CA VAL A 86 -2.46 12.99 -0.67
C VAL A 86 -3.70 13.79 -1.04
N ASP A 87 -4.85 13.12 -1.18
CA ASP A 87 -6.11 13.78 -1.56
C ASP A 87 -6.51 14.88 -0.56
N HIS A 88 -6.33 14.63 0.73
CA HIS A 88 -6.58 15.62 1.77
C HIS A 88 -5.64 16.83 1.69
N VAL A 89 -4.36 16.61 1.42
CA VAL A 89 -3.37 17.70 1.28
C VAL A 89 -3.68 18.56 0.07
N VAL A 90 -4.01 17.95 -1.08
CA VAL A 90 -4.34 18.67 -2.31
C VAL A 90 -5.61 19.50 -2.13
N ALA A 91 -6.66 18.93 -1.53
CA ALA A 91 -7.90 19.67 -1.26
C ALA A 91 -7.66 20.87 -0.33
N ALA A 92 -6.83 20.71 0.71
CA ALA A 92 -6.49 21.81 1.61
C ALA A 92 -5.68 22.92 0.90
N ASP A 93 -4.80 22.56 -0.03
CA ASP A 93 -4.01 23.53 -0.82
C ASP A 93 -4.91 24.31 -1.79
N ASP A 94 -5.84 23.64 -2.47
CA ASP A 94 -6.83 24.27 -3.35
C ASP A 94 -7.76 25.23 -2.58
N GLU A 95 -8.23 24.84 -1.40
CA GLU A 95 -9.04 25.69 -0.51
C GLU A 95 -8.25 26.95 -0.09
N ALA A 96 -6.99 26.78 0.30
CA ALA A 96 -6.12 27.89 0.69
C ALA A 96 -5.84 28.84 -0.49
N ALA A 97 -5.56 28.29 -1.68
CA ALA A 97 -5.37 29.06 -2.89
C ALA A 97 -6.63 29.84 -3.28
N GLY A 98 -7.81 29.23 -3.17
CA GLY A 98 -9.10 29.87 -3.43
C GLY A 98 -9.35 31.07 -2.51
N ALA A 99 -9.09 30.92 -1.21
CA ALA A 99 -9.24 31.99 -0.22
C ALA A 99 -8.35 33.22 -0.54
N LEU A 100 -7.10 32.98 -0.93
CA LEU A 100 -6.17 34.05 -1.33
C LEU A 100 -6.66 34.82 -2.56
N HIS A 101 -7.24 34.14 -3.54
CA HIS A 101 -7.79 34.79 -4.74
C HIS A 101 -9.04 35.61 -4.43
N SER A 102 -9.91 35.16 -3.51
CA SER A 102 -11.09 35.94 -3.10
C SER A 102 -10.75 37.21 -2.31
N ASP A 103 -9.71 37.17 -1.47
CA ASP A 103 -9.25 38.35 -0.72
C ASP A 103 -8.63 39.41 -1.64
N ALA A 104 -7.89 38.98 -2.68
CA ALA A 104 -7.33 39.87 -3.69
C ALA A 104 -8.41 40.57 -4.54
N GLY A 105 -9.54 39.89 -4.81
CA GLY A 105 -10.67 40.45 -5.56
C GLY A 105 -11.53 41.45 -4.77
N THR A 106 -11.42 41.47 -3.44
CA THR A 106 -12.21 42.36 -2.56
C THR A 106 -11.46 43.66 -2.23
N GLN A 107 -10.17 43.77 -2.59
CA GLN A 107 -9.33 44.96 -2.39
C GLN A 107 -9.17 45.85 -3.65
N SER A 108 -9.86 45.56 -4.76
CA SER A 108 -9.98 46.43 -5.95
C SER A 108 -11.36 47.07 -6.04
#